data_AF-A0A1Y5R725-F1
#
_entry.id   AF-A0A1Y5R725-F1
#
_cell.length_a   1.000
_cell.length_b   1.000
_cell.length_c   1.000
_cell.angle_alpha   90.00
_cell.angle_beta   90.00
_cell.angle_gamma   90.00
#
_symmetry.space_group_name_H-M   'P 1'
#
loop_
_entity.id
_entity.type
_entity.pdbx_description
1 polymer ?
#
loop_
_entity_poly.entity_id
_entity_poly.type
_entity_poly.pdbx_seq_one_letter_code
_entity_poly.pdbx_strand_id
1 'polypeptide(L)' 'MTLWRMGQDETLNFPEPSRIRGRRYWSEAALATWMEQQGGAQ' A
#
# COMPACT_ATOMS: atom_id res chain seq x y z
N MET A 1 3.26 8.60 -10.01
CA MET A 1 1.81 8.35 -10.23
C MET A 1 1.36 6.96 -9.79
N THR A 2 2.27 6.03 -9.48
CA THR A 2 1.92 4.63 -9.15
C THR A 2 1.23 4.46 -7.80
N LEU A 3 1.70 5.13 -6.73
CA LEU A 3 1.12 5.01 -5.38
C LEU A 3 -0.31 5.56 -5.27
N TRP A 4 -0.63 6.63 -6.00
CA TRP A 4 -2.00 7.17 -6.01
C TRP A 4 -2.95 6.20 -6.70
N ARG A 5 -2.55 5.64 -7.84
CA ARG A 5 -3.34 4.65 -8.58
C ARG A 5 -3.56 3.38 -7.74
N MET A 6 -2.51 2.85 -7.12
CA MET A 6 -2.61 1.70 -6.21
C MET A 6 -3.57 1.94 -5.04
N GLY A 7 -3.62 3.17 -4.51
CA GLY A 7 -4.58 3.54 -3.46
C GLY A 7 -5.97 3.92 -3.96
N GLN A 8 -6.24 3.90 -5.26
CA GLN A 8 -7.58 4.08 -5.85
C GLN A 8 -8.12 2.77 -6.43
N ASP A 9 -7.23 1.88 -6.86
CA ASP A 9 -7.57 0.53 -7.32
C ASP A 9 -7.93 -0.37 -6.11
N GLU A 10 -9.21 -0.44 -5.80
CA GLU A 10 -9.81 -1.30 -4.77
C GLU A 10 -9.55 -2.81 -4.99
N THR A 11 -9.25 -3.20 -6.23
CA THR A 11 -8.90 -4.58 -6.61
C THR A 11 -7.53 -5.02 -6.07
N LEU A 12 -6.63 -4.06 -5.79
CA LEU A 12 -5.28 -4.35 -5.33
C LEU A 12 -5.21 -4.56 -3.82
N ASN A 13 -6.28 -4.29 -3.05
CA ASN A 13 -6.27 -4.34 -1.58
C ASN A 13 -5.04 -3.61 -0.98
N PHE A 14 -4.63 -2.50 -1.60
CA PHE A 14 -3.43 -1.75 -1.20
C PHE A 14 -3.65 -1.13 0.19
N PRO A 15 -2.67 -1.21 1.11
CA PRO A 15 -2.85 -0.73 2.47
C PRO A 15 -3.11 0.78 2.53
N GLU A 16 -4.07 1.16 3.37
CA GLU A 16 -4.42 2.56 3.56
C GLU A 16 -3.30 3.33 4.29
N PRO A 17 -2.97 4.55 3.83
CA PRO A 17 -1.99 5.38 4.51
C PRO A 17 -2.53 5.97 5.80
N SER A 18 -1.71 5.95 6.84
CA SER A 18 -1.85 6.82 7.99
C SER A 18 -1.46 8.24 7.64
N ARG A 19 -2.26 9.23 8.05
CA ARG A 19 -1.96 10.65 7.84
C ARG A 19 -1.37 11.25 9.10
N ILE A 20 -0.10 11.65 9.03
CA ILE A 20 0.59 12.35 10.13
C ILE A 20 1.07 13.70 9.60
N ARG A 21 0.59 14.81 10.18
CA ARG A 21 0.93 16.19 9.75
C ARG A 21 0.74 16.42 8.24
N GLY A 22 -0.33 15.88 7.67
CA GLY A 22 -0.67 16.01 6.24
C GLY A 22 0.17 15.14 5.29
N ARG A 23 1.12 14.37 5.81
CA ARG A 23 1.89 13.40 5.04
C ARG A 23 1.29 12.00 5.20
N ARG A 24 1.31 11.24 4.12
CA ARG A 24 0.86 9.84 4.08
C ARG A 24 2.02 8.93 4.44
N TYR A 25 1.80 8.08 5.42
CA TYR A 25 2.74 7.06 5.91
C TYR A 25 2.08 5.71 5.77
N TRP A 26 2.81 4.73 5.28
CA TRP A 26 2.37 3.36 5.23
C TRP A 26 3.11 2.57 6.29
N SER A 27 2.40 1.67 6.96
CA SER A 27 3.03 0.73 7.88
C SER A 27 3.85 -0.26 7.07
N GLU A 28 5.10 -0.45 7.47
CA GLU A 28 6.01 -1.41 6.83
C GLU A 28 5.44 -2.83 6.87
N ALA A 29 4.89 -3.25 8.02
CA ALA A 29 4.26 -4.55 8.17
C ALA A 29 3.08 -4.75 7.20
N ALA A 30 2.24 -3.73 7.04
CA ALA A 30 1.10 -3.78 6.12
C ALA A 30 1.55 -3.86 4.65
N LEU A 31 2.63 -3.15 4.30
CA LEU A 31 3.22 -3.23 2.96
C LEU A 31 3.87 -4.59 2.72
N ALA A 32 4.58 -5.15 3.71
CA ALA A 32 5.19 -6.47 3.61
C ALA A 32 4.12 -7.54 3.34
N THR A 33 3.06 -7.58 4.14
CA THR A 33 1.94 -8.51 3.93
C THR A 33 1.27 -8.31 2.58
N TRP A 34 1.08 -7.06 2.14
CA TRP A 34 0.51 -6.78 0.83
C TRP A 34 1.40 -7.28 -0.32
N MET A 35 2.72 -7.09 -0.22
CA MET A 35 3.68 -7.59 -1.23
C MET A 35 3.73 -9.11 -1.26
N GLU A 36 3.63 -9.78 -0.11
CA GLU A 36 3.51 -11.24 -0.04
C GLU A 36 2.24 -11.74 -0.75
N GLN A 37 1.11 -11.06 -0.55
CA GLN A 37 -0.19 -11.40 -1.15
C GLN A 37 -0.25 -11.13 -2.66
N GLN A 38 0.47 -10.14 -3.16
CA GLN A 38 0.57 -9.87 -4.60
C GLN A 38 1.47 -10.88 -5.33
N GLY A 39 2.01 -11.87 -4.62
CA GLY A 39 2.95 -12.84 -5.16
C GLY A 39 4.29 -12.18 -5.30
N GLY A 40 5.06 -12.15 -4.21
CA GLY A 40 6.49 -11.89 -4.26
C GLY A 40 7.07 -12.66 -5.43
N ALA A 41 7.33 -11.93 -6.51
CA ALA A 41 7.89 -12.45 -7.74
C ALA A 41 9.28 -12.95 -7.38
N GLN A 42 9.40 -14.26 -7.26
CA GLN A 42 10.68 -14.95 -7.24
C GLN A 42 11.15 -15.16 -8.68
#